data_AF-A0AA41A0F1-F1
#
_entry.id   AF-A0AA41A0F1-F1
#
_cell.length_a   1.000
_cell.length_b   1.000
_cell.length_c   1.000
_cell.angle_alpha   90.00
_cell.angle_beta   90.00
_cell.angle_gamma   90.00
#
_symmetry.space_group_name_H-M   'P 1'
#
loop_
_entity.id
_entity.type
_entity.pdbx_description
1 polymer ?
#
loop_
_entity_poly.entity_id
_entity_poly.type
_entity_poly.pdbx_seq_one_letter_code
_entity_poly.pdbx_strand_id
1 'polypeptide(L)'
;MRKSVVETCAASAEIANRETWPQTDGIQPEIVVRLDLVGDVVRLIRAIECGGESVVEVEAWRSSYESLEQAADTYEALSSREDEFAYLSVGALVFGPEWVTQATTGMVEEFIWQRNQERERVARELEKERVRLEEEQEAETSISVYFREKKGAYLLTLERGSNEAELVWSISFEESWERDRFWDWLGWQNERFEEFAEFMRDGSRLDLERRLLREMLVTEQSVKKQGLGSGGRRPLRFWRGEL
;
A
#
# COMPACT_ATOMS: atom_id res chain seq x y z
N MET A 1 40.33 50.40 -26.35
CA MET A 1 39.87 50.65 -27.74
C MET A 1 39.45 49.31 -28.36
N ARG A 2 38.15 49.00 -28.41
CA ARG A 2 37.58 47.81 -29.07
C ARG A 2 36.63 48.31 -30.14
N LYS A 3 36.90 47.98 -31.41
CA LYS A 3 36.04 48.28 -32.56
C LYS A 3 35.24 47.03 -32.93
N SER A 4 33.93 47.23 -33.03
CA SER A 4 32.93 46.59 -33.90
C SER A 4 33.16 45.15 -34.37
N VAL A 5 32.44 44.22 -33.74
CA VAL A 5 31.92 42.99 -34.36
C VAL A 5 30.44 42.92 -34.00
N VAL A 6 29.64 43.84 -34.54
CA VAL A 6 28.16 43.88 -34.37
C VAL A 6 27.44 43.91 -35.73
N GLU A 7 28.17 43.99 -36.85
CA GLU A 7 27.56 44.21 -38.17
C GLU A 7 27.39 42.97 -39.06
N THR A 8 27.58 41.75 -38.52
CA THR A 8 27.45 40.52 -39.35
C THR A 8 26.26 39.63 -39.02
N CYS A 9 25.35 40.06 -38.13
CA CYS A 9 24.05 39.38 -37.93
C CYS A 9 22.86 40.16 -38.52
N ALA A 10 23.03 41.43 -38.87
CA ALA A 10 21.96 42.22 -39.51
C ALA A 10 21.73 41.82 -40.98
N ALA A 11 22.76 41.35 -41.68
CA ALA A 11 22.69 41.05 -43.12
C ALA A 11 22.04 39.71 -43.47
N SER A 12 21.87 38.78 -42.52
CA SER A 12 21.14 37.51 -42.75
C SER A 12 19.67 37.58 -42.37
N ALA A 13 19.26 38.61 -41.61
CA ALA A 13 17.85 38.85 -41.27
C ALA A 13 17.11 39.66 -42.35
N GLU A 14 17.82 40.43 -43.19
CA GLU A 14 17.23 41.19 -44.30
C GLU A 14 17.02 40.37 -45.59
N ILE A 15 17.51 39.12 -45.65
CA ILE A 15 17.34 38.23 -46.81
C ILE A 15 16.17 37.23 -46.60
N ALA A 16 15.55 37.19 -45.41
CA ALA A 16 14.24 36.57 -45.21
C ALA A 16 13.14 37.59 -45.58
N ASN A 17 13.07 37.81 -46.88
CA ASN A 17 12.19 38.66 -47.63
C ASN A 17 10.75 38.74 -47.05
N ARG A 18 10.20 39.96 -47.00
CA ARG A 18 8.79 40.30 -46.73
C ARG A 18 7.78 39.67 -47.71
N GLU A 19 8.23 38.79 -48.60
CA GLU A 19 7.48 38.21 -49.72
C GLU A 19 7.02 36.76 -49.48
N THR A 20 7.43 36.10 -48.39
CA THR A 20 7.06 34.70 -48.09
C THR A 20 6.19 34.54 -46.85
N TRP A 21 5.79 35.63 -46.20
CA TRP A 21 4.77 35.54 -45.15
C TRP A 21 3.39 35.56 -45.82
N PRO A 22 2.56 34.53 -45.66
CA PRO A 22 1.17 34.61 -46.11
C PRO A 22 0.56 35.88 -45.49
N GLN A 23 -0.04 36.72 -46.32
CA GLN A 23 -0.80 37.88 -45.86
C GLN A 23 -2.00 37.37 -45.08
N THR A 24 -1.82 37.15 -43.79
CA THR A 24 -2.89 36.74 -42.89
C THR A 24 -3.54 38.00 -42.36
N ASP A 25 -4.71 38.33 -42.90
CA ASP A 25 -5.56 39.43 -42.47
C ASP A 25 -5.81 39.36 -40.94
N GLY A 26 -5.05 40.13 -40.16
CA GLY A 26 -5.25 40.31 -38.72
C GLY A 26 -4.81 39.16 -37.82
N ILE A 27 -4.23 38.08 -38.33
CA ILE A 27 -3.73 36.96 -37.50
C ILE A 27 -2.30 37.27 -37.07
N GLN A 28 -2.06 37.35 -35.76
CA GLN A 28 -0.73 37.54 -35.20
C GLN A 28 -0.02 36.18 -35.06
N PRO A 29 1.27 36.08 -35.42
CA PRO A 29 2.04 34.86 -35.19
C PRO A 29 2.24 34.63 -33.70
N GLU A 30 1.96 33.43 -33.24
CA GLU A 30 2.15 33.01 -31.85
C GLU A 30 3.30 31.99 -31.77
N ILE A 31 4.12 32.09 -30.73
CA ILE A 31 5.17 31.11 -30.47
C ILE A 31 4.59 30.07 -29.52
N VAL A 32 4.48 28.84 -29.99
CA VAL A 32 3.99 27.70 -29.22
C VAL A 32 5.16 26.77 -28.94
N VAL A 33 5.21 26.21 -27.73
CA VAL A 33 6.19 25.18 -27.38
C VAL A 33 5.43 23.96 -26.93
N ARG A 34 5.75 22.81 -27.52
CA ARG A 34 5.11 21.54 -27.18
C ARG A 34 6.14 20.45 -26.96
N LEU A 35 5.74 19.46 -26.18
CA LEU A 35 6.50 18.25 -25.94
C LEU A 35 5.82 17.09 -26.68
N ASP A 36 6.59 16.34 -27.46
CA ASP A 36 6.10 15.18 -28.20
C ASP A 36 6.82 13.91 -27.72
N LEU A 37 6.06 12.82 -27.61
CA LEU A 37 6.58 11.46 -27.37
C LEU A 37 6.33 10.60 -28.61
N VAL A 38 7.39 10.13 -29.25
CA VAL A 38 7.33 9.24 -30.43
C VAL A 38 8.19 8.02 -30.17
N GLY A 39 7.55 6.92 -29.76
CA GLY A 39 8.24 5.69 -29.40
C GLY A 39 9.11 5.88 -28.15
N ASP A 40 10.42 5.71 -28.31
CA ASP A 40 11.45 5.87 -27.29
C ASP A 40 12.09 7.28 -27.30
N VAL A 41 11.53 8.23 -28.07
CA VAL A 41 12.09 9.57 -28.24
C VAL A 41 11.15 10.64 -27.69
N VAL A 42 11.69 11.50 -26.83
CA VAL A 42 11.02 12.72 -26.35
C VAL A 42 11.61 13.93 -27.07
N ARG A 43 10.75 14.84 -27.55
CA ARG A 43 11.14 16.03 -28.30
C ARG A 43 10.49 17.27 -27.73
N LEU A 44 11.27 18.34 -27.60
CA LEU A 44 10.76 19.68 -27.33
C LEU A 44 10.74 20.45 -28.65
N ILE A 45 9.55 20.80 -29.12
CA ILE A 45 9.34 21.50 -30.39
C ILE A 45 8.90 22.91 -30.10
N ARG A 46 9.59 23.88 -30.71
CA ARG A 46 9.18 25.28 -30.74
C ARG A 46 8.63 25.60 -32.11
N ALA A 47 7.37 25.98 -32.18
CA ALA A 47 6.67 26.31 -33.40
C ALA A 47 6.26 27.79 -33.43
N ILE A 48 6.21 28.35 -34.64
CA ILE A 48 5.50 29.61 -34.91
C ILE A 48 4.18 29.23 -35.56
N GLU A 49 3.07 29.49 -34.90
CA GLU A 49 1.73 29.21 -35.39
C GLU A 49 1.07 30.50 -35.91
N CYS A 50 0.35 30.37 -37.03
CA CYS A 50 -0.46 31.44 -37.58
C CYS A 50 -1.82 30.87 -37.96
N GLY A 51 -2.87 31.24 -37.21
CA GLY A 51 -4.23 30.79 -37.50
C GLY A 51 -4.49 29.31 -37.20
N GLY A 52 -3.72 28.73 -36.28
CA GLY A 52 -3.81 27.31 -35.89
C GLY A 52 -2.99 26.36 -36.76
N GLU A 53 -2.23 26.87 -37.73
CA GLU A 53 -1.28 26.09 -38.52
C GLU A 53 0.16 26.46 -38.13
N SER A 54 1.00 25.45 -37.92
CA SER A 54 2.44 25.64 -37.67
C SER A 54 3.14 26.04 -38.97
N VAL A 55 3.62 27.28 -39.03
CA VAL A 55 4.32 27.85 -40.20
C VAL A 55 5.80 27.46 -40.20
N VAL A 56 6.40 27.38 -39.00
CA VAL A 56 7.79 26.97 -38.79
C VAL A 56 7.86 26.12 -37.54
N GLU A 57 8.51 24.95 -37.62
CA GLU A 57 8.81 24.11 -36.47
C GLU A 57 10.32 23.92 -36.33
N VAL A 58 10.81 24.05 -35.10
CA VAL A 58 12.21 23.81 -34.76
C VAL A 58 12.24 22.83 -33.59
N GLU A 59 12.93 21.71 -33.77
CA GLU A 59 13.28 20.80 -32.69
C GLU A 59 14.31 21.51 -31.81
N ALA A 60 13.86 22.02 -30.67
CA ALA A 60 14.71 22.72 -29.71
C ALA A 60 15.57 21.71 -28.93
N TRP A 61 15.01 20.54 -28.65
CA TRP A 61 15.71 19.46 -27.94
C TRP A 61 15.12 18.10 -28.27
N ARG A 62 15.95 17.07 -28.18
CA ARG A 62 15.58 15.68 -28.40
C ARG A 62 16.42 14.77 -27.52
N SER A 63 15.77 13.77 -26.94
CA SER A 63 16.43 12.68 -26.23
C SER A 63 15.81 11.33 -26.60
N SER A 64 16.65 10.31 -26.71
CA SER A 64 16.24 8.92 -26.96
C SER A 64 16.57 8.07 -25.74
N TYR A 65 15.67 7.15 -25.39
CA TYR A 65 15.77 6.32 -24.19
C TYR A 65 15.91 4.84 -24.54
N GLU A 66 16.43 4.05 -23.60
CA GLU A 66 16.65 2.62 -23.81
C GLU A 66 15.34 1.81 -23.74
N SER A 67 14.31 2.37 -23.09
CA SER A 67 13.01 1.75 -22.95
C SER A 67 11.86 2.73 -23.15
N LEU A 68 10.71 2.20 -23.57
CA LEU A 68 9.47 2.96 -23.67
C LEU A 68 9.01 3.50 -22.31
N GLU A 69 9.31 2.79 -21.22
CA GLU A 69 8.99 3.23 -19.87
C GLU A 69 9.81 4.46 -19.47
N GLN A 70 11.12 4.48 -19.77
CA GLN A 70 11.97 5.64 -19.51
C GLN A 70 11.54 6.86 -20.34
N ALA A 71 11.15 6.67 -21.60
CA ALA A 71 10.65 7.73 -22.45
C ALA A 71 9.30 8.28 -21.94
N ALA A 72 8.39 7.40 -21.50
CA ALA A 72 7.11 7.78 -20.92
C ALA A 72 7.29 8.52 -19.59
N ASP A 73 8.18 8.05 -18.71
CA ASP A 73 8.46 8.70 -17.42
C ASP A 73 9.09 10.08 -17.62
N THR A 74 10.00 10.21 -18.60
CA THR A 74 10.58 11.51 -18.95
C THR A 74 9.51 12.44 -19.53
N TYR A 75 8.68 11.95 -20.45
CA TYR A 75 7.59 12.73 -21.01
C TYR A 75 6.64 13.21 -19.92
N GLU A 76 6.19 12.34 -19.03
CA GLU A 76 5.31 12.67 -17.91
C GLU A 76 5.94 13.70 -16.95
N ALA A 77 7.22 13.50 -16.61
CA ALA A 77 7.99 14.42 -15.76
C ALA A 77 8.06 15.83 -16.34
N LEU A 78 8.28 15.94 -17.66
CA LEU A 78 8.36 17.22 -18.35
C LEU A 78 6.96 17.82 -18.60
N SER A 79 5.97 17.03 -19.00
CA SER A 79 4.58 17.48 -19.19
C SER A 79 3.96 18.04 -17.91
N SER A 80 4.36 17.55 -16.74
CA SER A 80 3.94 18.13 -15.45
C SER A 80 4.44 19.57 -15.21
N ARG A 81 5.36 20.06 -16.06
CA ARG A 81 6.03 21.37 -15.99
C ARG A 81 5.91 22.13 -17.31
N GLU A 82 4.76 22.07 -17.96
CA GLU A 82 4.51 22.70 -19.26
C GLU A 82 4.87 24.20 -19.28
N ASP A 83 4.65 24.91 -18.16
CA ASP A 83 5.01 26.33 -18.00
C ASP A 83 6.51 26.61 -18.18
N GLU A 84 7.37 25.61 -17.99
CA GLU A 84 8.83 25.73 -18.13
C GLU A 84 9.30 25.54 -19.58
N PHE A 85 8.45 25.03 -20.49
CA PHE A 85 8.83 24.70 -21.87
C PHE A 85 9.29 25.93 -22.66
N ALA A 86 8.64 27.08 -22.46
CA ALA A 86 9.04 28.33 -23.08
C ALA A 86 10.49 28.69 -22.70
N TYR A 87 10.84 28.55 -21.42
CA TYR A 87 12.19 28.81 -20.94
C TYR A 87 13.20 27.78 -21.47
N LEU A 88 12.85 26.49 -21.43
CA LEU A 88 13.72 25.41 -21.91
C LEU A 88 14.01 25.55 -23.41
N SER A 89 13.00 25.87 -24.22
CA SER A 89 13.17 26.02 -25.67
C SER A 89 14.04 27.23 -26.03
N VAL A 90 13.93 28.35 -25.30
CA VAL A 90 14.81 29.51 -25.48
C VAL A 90 16.23 29.18 -25.02
N GLY A 91 16.37 28.50 -23.89
CA GLY A 91 17.67 28.02 -23.39
C GLY A 91 18.38 27.13 -24.41
N ALA A 92 17.65 26.23 -25.08
CA ALA A 92 18.18 25.40 -26.15
C ALA A 92 18.71 26.21 -27.33
N LEU A 93 18.00 27.27 -27.73
CA LEU A 93 18.42 28.13 -28.85
C LEU A 93 19.65 28.98 -28.51
N VAL A 94 19.77 29.41 -27.25
CA VAL A 94 20.85 30.31 -26.80
C VAL A 94 22.10 29.53 -26.42
N PHE A 95 21.96 28.42 -25.70
CA PHE A 95 23.05 27.66 -25.09
C PHE A 95 23.30 26.31 -25.76
N GLY A 96 22.42 25.90 -26.69
CA GLY A 96 22.45 24.59 -27.33
C GLY A 96 21.60 23.54 -26.61
N PRO A 97 21.27 22.43 -27.29
CA PRO A 97 20.40 21.37 -26.76
C PRO A 97 20.98 20.67 -25.52
N GLU A 98 22.30 20.61 -25.38
CA GLU A 98 22.97 19.98 -24.23
C GLU A 98 22.62 20.64 -22.89
N TRP A 99 22.35 21.94 -22.90
CA TRP A 99 21.92 22.66 -21.70
C TRP A 99 20.54 22.18 -21.23
N VAL A 100 19.62 21.92 -22.16
CA VAL A 100 18.30 21.34 -21.84
C VAL A 100 18.47 19.92 -21.32
N THR A 101 19.36 19.12 -21.90
CA THR A 101 19.67 17.78 -21.38
C THR A 101 20.07 17.86 -19.90
N GLN A 102 21.01 18.74 -19.54
CA GLN A 102 21.43 18.89 -18.15
C GLN A 102 20.30 19.35 -17.22
N ALA A 103 19.48 20.32 -17.66
CA ALA A 103 18.37 20.82 -16.87
C ALA A 103 17.28 19.77 -16.67
N THR A 104 16.96 19.01 -17.72
CA THR A 104 15.89 17.99 -17.70
C THR A 104 16.29 16.73 -16.95
N THR A 105 17.56 16.32 -16.96
CA THR A 105 18.02 15.13 -16.22
C THR A 105 17.65 15.20 -14.74
N GLY A 106 17.97 16.30 -14.06
CA GLY A 106 17.64 16.45 -12.64
C GLY A 106 16.13 16.46 -12.36
N MET A 107 15.34 17.07 -13.25
CA MET A 107 13.88 17.12 -13.14
C MET A 107 13.24 15.73 -13.28
N VAL A 108 13.75 14.92 -14.21
CA VAL A 108 13.28 13.56 -14.48
C VAL A 108 13.68 12.63 -13.35
N GLU A 109 14.93 12.71 -12.88
CA GLU A 109 15.41 11.94 -11.72
C GLU A 109 14.58 12.21 -10.47
N GLU A 110 14.27 13.48 -10.19
CA GLU A 110 13.42 13.86 -9.06
C GLU A 110 11.99 13.30 -9.20
N PHE A 111 11.41 13.40 -10.40
CA PHE A 111 10.06 12.88 -10.65
C PHE A 111 9.99 11.35 -10.46
N ILE A 112 10.95 10.62 -11.03
CA ILE A 112 11.04 9.16 -10.87
C ILE A 112 11.22 8.80 -9.40
N TRP A 113 12.07 9.53 -8.68
CA TRP A 113 12.28 9.33 -7.26
C TRP A 113 10.99 9.55 -6.44
N GLN A 114 10.26 10.64 -6.69
CA GLN A 114 8.98 10.93 -6.03
C GLN A 114 7.92 9.86 -6.33
N ARG A 115 7.78 9.45 -7.60
CA ARG A 115 6.82 8.41 -8.01
C ARG A 115 7.13 7.07 -7.35
N ASN A 116 8.40 6.71 -7.25
CA ASN A 116 8.82 5.47 -6.59
C ASN A 116 8.54 5.52 -5.08
N GLN A 117 8.78 6.66 -4.42
CA GLN A 117 8.42 6.85 -3.01
C GLN A 117 6.91 6.68 -2.77
N GLU A 118 6.07 7.23 -3.64
CA GLU A 118 4.62 7.10 -3.52
C GLU A 118 4.16 5.66 -3.76
N ARG A 119 4.72 4.97 -4.76
CA ARG A 119 4.46 3.53 -4.99
C ARG A 119 4.82 2.68 -3.78
N GLU A 120 5.98 2.92 -3.17
CA GLU A 120 6.36 2.22 -1.95
C GLU A 120 5.42 2.51 -0.79
N ARG A 121 4.99 3.78 -0.63
CA ARG A 121 4.04 4.16 0.40
C ARG A 121 2.71 3.43 0.23
N VAL A 122 2.14 3.45 -0.97
CA VAL A 122 0.90 2.75 -1.29
C VAL A 122 1.06 1.24 -1.06
N ALA A 123 2.17 0.64 -1.48
CA ALA A 123 2.45 -0.78 -1.23
C ALA A 123 2.50 -1.11 0.27
N ARG A 124 3.13 -0.26 1.09
CA ARG A 124 3.16 -0.43 2.55
C ARG A 124 1.78 -0.27 3.19
N GLU A 125 0.97 0.66 2.72
CA GLU A 125 -0.40 0.87 3.21
C GLU A 125 -1.30 -0.32 2.84
N LEU A 126 -1.20 -0.83 1.61
CA LEU A 126 -1.93 -2.03 1.18
C LEU A 126 -1.53 -3.28 1.97
N GLU A 127 -0.25 -3.46 2.26
CA GLU A 127 0.22 -4.61 3.04
C GLU A 127 -0.28 -4.54 4.49
N LYS A 128 -0.27 -3.34 5.11
CA LYS A 128 -0.84 -3.16 6.45
C LYS A 128 -2.33 -3.46 6.49
N GLU A 129 -3.07 -3.01 5.47
CA GLU A 129 -4.50 -3.29 5.39
C GLU A 129 -4.76 -4.78 5.18
N ARG A 130 -3.94 -5.46 4.37
CA ARG A 130 -4.01 -6.92 4.19
C ARG A 130 -3.80 -7.67 5.49
N VAL A 131 -2.75 -7.36 6.23
CA VAL A 131 -2.47 -7.97 7.54
C VAL A 131 -3.61 -7.70 8.52
N ARG A 132 -4.12 -6.47 8.55
CA ARG A 132 -5.24 -6.11 9.41
C ARG A 132 -6.51 -6.91 9.07
N LEU A 133 -6.83 -7.08 7.80
CA LEU A 133 -7.98 -7.88 7.36
C LEU A 133 -7.78 -9.36 7.67
N GLU A 134 -6.57 -9.89 7.54
CA GLU A 134 -6.22 -11.26 7.94
C GLU A 134 -6.41 -11.43 9.46
N GLU A 135 -5.89 -10.51 10.29
CA GLU A 135 -6.08 -10.52 11.74
C GLU A 135 -7.56 -10.38 12.15
N GLU A 136 -8.34 -9.53 11.46
CA GLU A 136 -9.78 -9.38 11.69
C GLU A 136 -10.54 -10.66 11.32
N GLN A 137 -10.21 -11.33 10.22
CA GLN A 137 -10.81 -12.61 9.83
C GLN A 137 -10.44 -13.75 10.78
N GLU A 138 -9.18 -13.82 11.21
CA GLU A 138 -8.74 -14.78 12.22
C GLU A 138 -9.47 -14.55 13.54
N ALA A 139 -9.60 -13.30 13.99
CA ALA A 139 -10.34 -12.96 15.20
C ALA A 139 -11.83 -13.32 15.08
N GLU A 140 -12.46 -13.09 13.93
CA GLU A 140 -13.87 -13.41 13.69
C GLU A 140 -14.14 -14.92 13.68
N THR A 141 -13.19 -15.73 13.21
CA THR A 141 -13.32 -17.19 13.18
C THR A 141 -12.84 -17.87 14.45
N SER A 142 -11.98 -17.21 15.24
CA SER A 142 -11.43 -17.75 16.48
C SER A 142 -12.52 -17.99 17.54
N ILE A 143 -12.35 -19.09 18.27
CA ILE A 143 -13.18 -19.42 19.44
C ILE A 143 -12.36 -19.14 20.68
N SER A 144 -12.92 -18.40 21.63
CA SER A 144 -12.27 -18.06 22.89
C SER A 144 -13.14 -18.48 24.08
N VAL A 145 -12.51 -18.76 25.22
CA VAL A 145 -13.22 -19.03 26.48
C VAL A 145 -13.32 -17.73 27.26
N TYR A 146 -14.51 -17.44 27.78
CA TYR A 146 -14.76 -16.29 28.64
C TYR A 146 -15.30 -16.71 30.00
N PHE A 147 -14.99 -15.87 30.98
CA PHE A 147 -15.51 -15.94 32.34
C PHE A 147 -16.74 -15.05 32.46
N ARG A 148 -17.83 -15.59 33.02
CA ARG A 148 -19.02 -14.79 33.34
C ARG A 148 -19.57 -15.18 34.71
N GLU A 149 -20.11 -14.22 35.44
CA GLU A 149 -20.84 -14.48 36.69
C GLU A 149 -22.29 -14.06 36.52
N LYS A 150 -23.22 -14.98 36.80
CA LYS A 150 -24.66 -14.73 36.63
C LYS A 150 -25.44 -15.27 37.81
N LYS A 151 -26.09 -14.38 38.57
CA LYS A 151 -27.00 -14.71 39.68
C LYS A 151 -26.40 -15.68 40.73
N GLY A 152 -25.11 -15.52 41.06
CA GLY A 152 -24.42 -16.38 42.02
C GLY A 152 -23.90 -17.71 41.46
N ALA A 153 -24.04 -17.94 40.16
CA ALA A 153 -23.37 -19.05 39.47
C ALA A 153 -22.12 -18.57 38.73
N TYR A 154 -21.10 -19.41 38.71
CA TYR A 154 -19.82 -19.18 38.07
C TYR A 154 -19.81 -19.84 36.69
N LEU A 155 -19.81 -19.06 35.63
CA LEU A 155 -20.00 -19.53 34.26
C LEU A 155 -18.70 -19.49 33.46
N LEU A 156 -18.52 -20.50 32.60
CA LEU A 156 -17.56 -20.45 31.50
C LEU A 156 -18.33 -20.58 30.19
N THR A 157 -17.96 -19.74 29.22
CA THR A 157 -18.58 -19.71 27.89
C THR A 157 -17.50 -19.89 26.83
N LEU A 158 -17.77 -20.71 25.82
CA LEU A 158 -17.02 -20.73 24.56
C LEU A 158 -17.79 -19.84 23.58
N GLU A 159 -17.12 -18.85 23.03
CA GLU A 159 -17.73 -17.88 22.12
C GLU A 159 -16.87 -17.73 20.86
N ARG A 160 -17.51 -17.66 19.69
CA ARG A 160 -16.87 -17.50 18.38
C ARG A 160 -17.01 -16.05 17.92
N GLY A 161 -15.91 -15.44 17.50
CA GLY A 161 -15.87 -14.08 16.96
C GLY A 161 -15.76 -12.97 18.01
N SER A 162 -15.48 -11.75 17.54
CA SER A 162 -15.05 -10.61 18.38
C SER A 162 -16.14 -9.57 18.69
N ASN A 163 -16.97 -9.19 17.70
CA ASN A 163 -17.95 -8.10 17.85
C ASN A 163 -19.36 -8.59 18.25
N GLU A 164 -19.87 -9.62 17.58
CA GLU A 164 -21.15 -10.27 17.91
C GLU A 164 -20.88 -11.74 18.25
N ALA A 165 -20.16 -11.94 19.35
CA ALA A 165 -19.64 -13.25 19.71
C ALA A 165 -20.77 -14.30 19.84
N GLU A 166 -20.75 -15.31 18.98
CA GLU A 166 -21.73 -16.40 18.97
C GLU A 166 -21.44 -17.33 20.14
N LEU A 167 -22.43 -17.58 21.00
CA LEU A 167 -22.29 -18.53 22.10
C LEU A 167 -22.27 -19.97 21.56
N VAL A 168 -21.09 -20.59 21.54
CA VAL A 168 -20.88 -21.97 21.11
C VAL A 168 -21.30 -22.95 22.22
N TRP A 169 -20.83 -22.73 23.44
CA TRP A 169 -21.10 -23.63 24.56
C TRP A 169 -20.97 -22.90 25.91
N SER A 170 -21.59 -23.45 26.95
CA SER A 170 -21.39 -22.94 28.31
C SER A 170 -21.58 -24.00 29.39
N ILE A 171 -20.94 -23.77 30.53
CA ILE A 171 -21.07 -24.58 31.75
C ILE A 171 -21.18 -23.66 32.96
N SER A 172 -21.99 -24.07 33.94
CA SER A 172 -22.15 -23.36 35.22
C SER A 172 -21.63 -24.19 36.37
N PHE A 173 -20.93 -23.55 37.29
CA PHE A 173 -20.46 -24.12 38.53
C PHE A 173 -21.12 -23.42 39.72
N GLU A 174 -21.35 -24.18 40.79
CA GLU A 174 -21.86 -23.65 42.06
C GLU A 174 -20.75 -22.91 42.81
N GLU A 175 -19.52 -23.39 42.69
CA GLU A 175 -18.37 -22.88 43.42
C GLU A 175 -17.30 -22.30 42.49
N SER A 176 -16.72 -21.16 42.88
CA SER A 176 -15.71 -20.46 42.06
C SER A 176 -14.45 -21.29 41.84
N TRP A 177 -14.08 -22.12 42.81
CA TRP A 177 -12.91 -22.98 42.73
C TRP A 177 -13.08 -24.13 41.72
N GLU A 178 -14.31 -24.58 41.46
CA GLU A 178 -14.60 -25.60 40.44
C GLU A 178 -14.47 -25.01 39.04
N ARG A 179 -15.04 -23.82 38.85
CA ARG A 179 -14.87 -23.04 37.62
C ARG A 179 -13.40 -22.79 37.32
N ASP A 180 -12.64 -22.26 38.28
CA ASP A 180 -11.22 -21.94 38.08
C ASP A 180 -10.40 -23.19 37.76
N ARG A 181 -10.73 -24.33 38.38
CA ARG A 181 -10.09 -25.61 38.10
C ARG A 181 -10.39 -26.09 36.68
N PHE A 182 -11.64 -26.01 36.25
CA PHE A 182 -12.02 -26.40 34.88
C PHE A 182 -11.45 -25.42 33.85
N TRP A 183 -11.41 -24.13 34.14
CA TRP A 183 -10.77 -23.11 33.32
C TRP A 183 -9.28 -23.41 33.11
N ASP A 184 -8.54 -23.68 34.19
CA ASP A 184 -7.12 -24.02 34.11
C ASP A 184 -6.88 -25.20 33.17
N TRP A 185 -7.75 -26.21 33.21
CA TRP A 185 -7.69 -27.39 32.34
C TRP A 185 -8.05 -27.04 30.88
N LEU A 186 -9.19 -26.37 30.69
CA LEU A 186 -9.77 -26.06 29.39
C LEU A 186 -8.87 -25.13 28.58
N GLY A 187 -8.13 -24.23 29.24
CA GLY A 187 -7.16 -23.35 28.58
C GLY A 187 -6.08 -24.09 27.78
N TRP A 188 -5.72 -25.31 28.16
CA TRP A 188 -4.77 -26.16 27.40
C TRP A 188 -5.41 -26.89 26.23
N GLN A 189 -6.72 -26.80 26.09
CA GLN A 189 -7.47 -27.40 25.00
C GLN A 189 -7.81 -26.39 23.90
N ASN A 190 -7.12 -25.23 23.85
CA ASN A 190 -7.42 -24.15 22.90
C ASN A 190 -7.45 -24.62 21.43
N GLU A 191 -6.48 -25.45 21.05
CA GLU A 191 -6.40 -26.03 19.70
C GLU A 191 -7.60 -26.94 19.34
N ARG A 192 -8.39 -27.37 20.35
CA ARG A 192 -9.55 -28.25 20.19
C ARG A 192 -10.89 -27.50 20.27
N PHE A 193 -10.90 -26.17 20.38
CA PHE A 193 -12.17 -25.44 20.50
C PHE A 193 -13.04 -25.55 19.24
N GLU A 194 -12.44 -25.64 18.06
CA GLU A 194 -13.20 -25.91 16.83
C GLU A 194 -13.83 -27.30 16.86
N GLU A 195 -13.12 -28.33 17.35
CA GLU A 195 -13.66 -29.70 17.56
C GLU A 195 -14.90 -29.65 18.48
N PHE A 196 -14.85 -28.82 19.54
CA PHE A 196 -15.97 -28.66 20.46
C PHE A 196 -17.16 -27.95 19.82
N ALA A 197 -16.91 -26.95 18.97
CA ALA A 197 -17.94 -26.26 18.22
C ALA A 197 -18.61 -27.16 17.18
N GLU A 198 -17.83 -27.97 16.47
CA GLU A 198 -18.34 -29.00 15.56
C GLU A 198 -19.20 -30.01 16.32
N PHE A 199 -18.72 -30.50 17.47
CA PHE A 199 -19.51 -31.40 18.32
C PHE A 199 -20.85 -30.76 18.75
N MET A 200 -20.89 -29.46 19.01
CA MET A 200 -22.11 -28.73 19.38
C MET A 200 -23.11 -28.55 18.23
N ARG A 201 -22.68 -28.65 16.97
CA ARG A 201 -23.60 -28.61 15.81
C ARG A 201 -24.47 -29.86 15.74
N ASP A 202 -23.89 -31.01 16.07
CA ASP A 202 -24.56 -32.32 15.94
C ASP A 202 -25.01 -32.93 17.28
N GLY A 203 -24.46 -32.43 18.39
CA GLY A 203 -24.59 -33.01 19.72
C GLY A 203 -25.38 -32.18 20.72
N SER A 204 -25.56 -32.74 21.91
CA SER A 204 -26.19 -32.04 23.04
C SER A 204 -25.14 -31.30 23.89
N ARG A 205 -25.52 -30.11 24.36
CA ARG A 205 -24.74 -29.33 25.35
C ARG A 205 -24.29 -30.18 26.54
N LEU A 206 -25.19 -31.01 27.08
CA LEU A 206 -24.92 -31.85 28.25
C LEU A 206 -23.95 -32.98 27.94
N ASP A 207 -23.91 -33.47 26.69
CA ASP A 207 -23.00 -34.54 26.30
C ASP A 207 -21.57 -34.01 26.17
N LEU A 208 -21.41 -32.81 25.58
CA LEU A 208 -20.11 -32.13 25.57
C LEU A 208 -19.64 -31.83 26.99
N GLU A 209 -20.52 -31.32 27.85
CA GLU A 209 -20.21 -31.05 29.26
C GLU A 209 -19.70 -32.30 29.99
N ARG A 210 -20.42 -33.43 29.88
CA ARG A 210 -20.02 -34.70 30.48
C ARG A 210 -18.71 -35.22 29.91
N ARG A 211 -18.49 -35.06 28.61
CA ARG A 211 -17.25 -35.46 27.93
C ARG A 211 -16.06 -34.66 28.46
N LEU A 212 -16.16 -33.34 28.47
CA LEU A 212 -15.10 -32.44 28.94
C LEU A 212 -14.77 -32.68 30.42
N LEU A 213 -15.79 -32.80 31.28
CA LEU A 213 -15.56 -33.11 32.71
C LEU A 213 -14.89 -34.48 32.89
N ARG A 214 -15.24 -35.48 32.09
CA ARG A 214 -14.59 -36.80 32.13
C ARG A 214 -13.14 -36.72 31.68
N GLU A 215 -12.85 -36.03 30.57
CA GLU A 215 -11.50 -35.84 30.05
C GLU A 215 -10.61 -35.10 31.08
N MET A 216 -11.15 -34.07 31.75
CA MET A 216 -10.47 -33.40 32.86
C MET A 216 -10.11 -34.37 33.99
N LEU A 217 -11.07 -35.17 34.46
CA LEU A 217 -10.85 -36.13 35.54
C LEU A 217 -9.83 -37.22 35.16
N VAL A 218 -9.85 -37.70 33.91
CA VAL A 218 -8.87 -38.67 33.42
C VAL A 218 -7.47 -38.06 33.40
N THR A 219 -7.35 -36.82 32.92
CA THR A 219 -6.06 -36.12 32.87
C THR A 219 -5.50 -35.90 34.28
N GLU A 220 -6.35 -35.52 35.22
CA GLU A 220 -5.98 -35.40 36.63
C GLU A 220 -5.50 -36.71 37.26
N GLN A 221 -6.19 -37.82 36.98
CA GLN A 221 -5.76 -39.11 37.46
C GLN A 221 -4.40 -39.49 36.90
N SER A 222 -4.13 -39.17 35.63
CA SER A 222 -2.84 -39.37 34.99
C SER A 222 -1.73 -38.56 35.67
N VAL A 223 -1.94 -37.25 35.85
CA VAL A 223 -0.98 -36.35 36.53
C VAL A 223 -0.71 -36.80 37.97
N LYS A 224 -1.75 -37.23 38.71
CA LYS A 224 -1.60 -37.79 40.06
C LYS A 224 -0.77 -39.07 40.07
N LYS A 225 -0.99 -39.99 39.11
CA LYS A 225 -0.21 -41.23 38.98
C LYS A 225 1.28 -40.94 38.69
N GLN A 226 1.57 -39.86 37.98
CA GLN A 226 2.93 -39.41 37.68
C GLN A 226 3.62 -38.70 38.87
N GLY A 227 2.93 -38.55 40.01
CA GLY A 227 3.48 -37.86 41.19
C GLY A 227 3.54 -36.34 41.06
N LEU A 228 2.99 -35.78 39.98
CA LEU A 228 2.98 -34.35 39.68
C LEU A 228 1.75 -33.62 40.25
N GLY A 229 0.96 -34.28 41.11
CA GLY A 229 -0.25 -33.71 41.70
C GLY A 229 0.02 -32.96 43.01
N SER A 230 -0.47 -31.73 43.17
CA SER A 230 -0.51 -31.07 44.49
C SER A 230 -1.73 -31.54 45.29
N GLY A 231 -1.63 -31.64 46.61
CA GLY A 231 -2.79 -31.85 47.48
C GLY A 231 -3.65 -30.58 47.58
N GLY A 232 -4.98 -30.71 47.55
CA GLY A 232 -5.92 -29.59 47.74
C GLY A 232 -7.15 -29.62 46.82
N ARG A 233 -8.01 -28.59 46.94
CA ARG A 233 -9.24 -28.43 46.11
C ARG A 233 -8.97 -27.97 44.67
N ARG A 234 -7.83 -27.31 44.42
CA ARG A 234 -7.33 -26.91 43.10
C ARG A 234 -5.92 -27.49 42.87
N PRO A 235 -5.80 -28.82 42.69
CA PRO A 235 -4.51 -29.51 42.58
C PRO A 235 -3.77 -29.25 41.26
N LEU A 236 -4.38 -28.50 40.33
CA LEU A 236 -4.00 -28.31 38.93
C LEU A 236 -2.94 -27.22 38.65
N ARG A 237 -2.26 -26.68 39.68
CA ARG A 237 -1.27 -25.60 39.49
C ARG A 237 -0.04 -25.98 38.62
N PHE A 238 0.17 -27.26 38.35
CA PHE A 238 1.34 -27.79 37.62
C PHE A 238 1.24 -27.79 36.10
N TRP A 239 0.15 -27.27 35.52
CA TRP A 239 0.00 -27.31 34.06
C TRP A 239 0.87 -26.26 33.35
N ARG A 240 1.44 -25.29 34.10
CA ARG A 240 2.35 -24.24 33.60
C ARG A 240 3.71 -24.78 33.16
N GLY A 241 3.79 -25.69 32.19
CA GLY A 241 4.96 -25.91 31.31
C GLY A 241 6.38 -25.99 31.91
N GLU A 242 6.57 -26.12 33.23
CA GLU A 242 7.89 -26.30 33.86
C GLU A 242 8.24 -27.79 33.80
N LEU A 243 8.70 -28.20 32.61
CA LEU A 243 9.67 -29.26 32.37
C LEU A 243 10.70 -28.76 31.37
#